data_AF-A0A8J6N2G5-F1
#
_entry.id   AF-A0A8J6N2G5-F1
#
_cell.length_a   1.000
_cell.length_b   1.000
_cell.length_c   1.000
_cell.angle_alpha   90.00
_cell.angle_beta   90.00
_cell.angle_gamma   90.00
#
_symmetry.space_group_name_H-M   'P 1'
#
loop_
_entity.id
_entity.type
_entity.pdbx_description
1 polymer ?
#
loop_
_entity_poly.entity_id
_entity_poly.type
_entity_poly.pdbx_seq_one_letter_code
_entity_poly.pdbx_strand_id
1 'polypeptide(L)'
;MKLPKVIIIAQNQPLDNDAHFRRKLADAEDRAERQSARFPDLDLLAIQKQVHRNIRDSLLFLDGRYMDLLDLMNFIKGGRQFPEITPDNVAEHYSLANTVTLNGIYLYQYLLEHGYDPIIVQNYATGNLPDLLGEEPLAVCISSNFIFMNDIREMAGQIKQHAPHVPVIAGGMLV
;
A
#
# COMPACT_ATOMS: atom_id res chain seq x y z
N MET A 1 -8.64 -32.14 -12.08
CA MET A 1 -9.31 -30.82 -12.10
C MET A 1 -8.30 -29.78 -11.68
N LYS A 2 -8.26 -28.61 -12.33
CA LYS A 2 -7.43 -27.48 -11.88
C LYS A 2 -8.08 -26.88 -10.63
N LEU A 3 -7.32 -26.68 -9.56
CA LEU A 3 -7.86 -26.05 -8.35
C LEU A 3 -8.16 -24.57 -8.63
N PRO A 4 -9.20 -23.98 -8.02
CA PRO A 4 -9.53 -22.58 -8.22
C PRO A 4 -8.45 -21.68 -7.65
N LYS A 5 -7.93 -20.78 -8.49
CA LYS A 5 -6.85 -19.88 -8.14
C LYS A 5 -7.34 -18.70 -7.30
N VAL A 6 -6.62 -18.33 -6.25
CA VAL A 6 -6.95 -17.17 -5.41
C VAL A 6 -5.70 -16.31 -5.24
N ILE A 7 -5.77 -15.04 -5.63
CA ILE A 7 -4.65 -14.11 -5.42
C ILE A 7 -4.78 -13.47 -4.04
N ILE A 8 -3.70 -13.43 -3.28
CA ILE A 8 -3.63 -12.78 -1.97
C ILE A 8 -2.63 -11.62 -2.08
N ILE A 9 -3.09 -10.39 -1.90
CA ILE A 9 -2.25 -9.21 -1.75
C ILE A 9 -2.01 -9.01 -0.26
N ALA A 10 -0.77 -9.20 0.19
CA ALA A 10 -0.45 -9.25 1.61
C ALA A 10 -0.14 -7.88 2.24
N GLN A 11 0.42 -6.95 1.46
CA GLN A 11 0.67 -5.55 1.85
C GLN A 11 0.78 -4.61 0.63
N ASN A 12 0.87 -3.31 0.90
CA ASN A 12 1.10 -2.25 -0.09
C ASN A 12 2.08 -1.19 0.47
N GLN A 13 3.36 -1.56 0.59
CA GLN A 13 4.44 -0.62 0.91
C GLN A 13 4.87 0.13 -0.35
N PRO A 14 5.08 1.45 -0.26
CA PRO A 14 5.46 2.28 -1.40
C PRO A 14 6.91 2.00 -1.83
N LEU A 15 7.21 2.31 -3.09
CA LEU A 15 8.59 2.40 -3.58
C LEU A 15 9.14 3.83 -3.47
N ASP A 16 8.27 4.83 -3.36
CA ASP A 16 8.62 6.22 -3.08
C ASP A 16 7.90 6.70 -1.81
N ASN A 17 8.66 6.74 -0.71
CA ASN A 17 8.17 7.14 0.61
C ASN A 17 7.76 8.62 0.67
N ASP A 18 8.45 9.53 -0.02
CA ASP A 18 8.10 10.96 -0.02
C ASP A 18 6.78 11.19 -0.75
N ALA A 19 6.62 10.59 -1.93
CA ALA A 19 5.38 10.67 -2.68
C ALA A 19 4.20 10.07 -1.87
N HIS A 20 4.41 8.92 -1.23
CA HIS A 20 3.40 8.29 -0.37
C HIS A 20 3.05 9.16 0.83
N PHE A 21 4.03 9.73 1.50
CA PHE A 21 3.84 10.63 2.63
C PHE A 21 3.01 11.85 2.23
N ARG A 22 3.35 12.52 1.12
CA ARG A 22 2.59 13.68 0.60
C ARG A 22 1.15 13.32 0.27
N ARG A 23 0.92 12.18 -0.37
CA ARG A 23 -0.42 11.67 -0.67
C ARG A 23 -1.23 11.47 0.61
N LYS A 24 -0.65 10.85 1.63
CA LYS A 24 -1.33 10.65 2.94
C LYS A 24 -1.74 11.96 3.60
N LEU A 25 -0.90 12.99 3.54
CA LEU A 25 -1.29 14.31 4.04
C LEU A 25 -2.47 14.86 3.23
N ALA A 26 -2.40 14.85 1.90
CA ALA A 26 -3.51 15.33 1.05
C ALA A 26 -4.83 14.59 1.35
N ASP A 27 -4.79 13.26 1.43
CA ASP A 27 -5.95 12.43 1.76
C ASP A 27 -6.59 12.75 3.12
N ALA A 28 -5.76 13.13 4.10
CA ALA A 28 -6.23 13.52 5.43
C ALA A 28 -6.91 14.90 5.40
N GLU A 29 -6.38 15.85 4.62
CA GLU A 29 -7.01 17.15 4.37
C GLU A 29 -8.38 16.99 3.67
N ASP A 30 -8.45 16.19 2.60
CA ASP A 30 -9.69 15.90 1.87
C ASP A 30 -10.74 15.20 2.77
N ARG A 31 -10.28 14.38 3.71
CA ARG A 31 -11.16 13.74 4.70
C ARG A 31 -11.68 14.76 5.71
N ALA A 32 -10.82 15.65 6.21
CA ALA A 32 -11.22 16.70 7.14
C ALA A 32 -12.25 17.63 6.52
N GLU A 33 -12.08 18.03 5.25
CA GLU A 33 -13.05 18.85 4.52
C GLU A 33 -14.40 18.14 4.38
N ARG A 34 -14.41 16.89 3.90
CA ARG A 34 -15.66 16.10 3.77
C ARG A 34 -16.40 15.89 5.09
N GLN A 35 -15.69 15.84 6.22
CA GLN A 35 -16.28 15.62 7.53
C GLN A 35 -16.63 16.91 8.26
N SER A 36 -16.16 18.08 7.80
CA SER A 36 -16.35 19.36 8.49
C SER A 36 -17.83 19.67 8.77
N ALA A 37 -18.74 19.33 7.85
CA ALA A 37 -20.18 19.52 8.03
C ALA A 37 -20.78 18.73 9.21
N ARG A 38 -20.12 17.66 9.68
CA ARG A 38 -20.57 16.86 10.83
C ARG A 38 -20.15 17.47 12.17
N PHE A 39 -19.20 18.39 12.18
CA PHE A 39 -18.60 18.97 13.38
C PHE A 39 -18.53 20.49 13.24
N PRO A 40 -19.68 21.20 13.23
CA PRO A 40 -19.74 22.62 12.90
C PRO A 40 -18.96 23.51 13.88
N ASP A 41 -18.75 23.05 15.11
CA ASP A 41 -18.01 23.79 16.15
C ASP A 41 -16.49 23.57 16.10
N LEU A 42 -16.00 22.74 15.17
CA LEU A 42 -14.57 22.46 14.99
C LEU A 42 -14.12 22.80 13.56
N ASP A 43 -13.10 23.63 13.45
CA ASP A 43 -12.42 23.85 12.16
C ASP A 43 -11.46 22.69 11.88
N LEU A 44 -12.04 21.56 11.46
CA LEU A 44 -11.28 20.34 11.18
C LEU A 44 -10.20 20.55 10.12
N LEU A 45 -10.46 21.38 9.12
CA LEU A 45 -9.49 21.66 8.07
C LEU A 45 -8.29 22.46 8.61
N ALA A 46 -8.52 23.50 9.40
CA ALA A 46 -7.43 24.25 10.03
C ALA A 46 -6.64 23.39 11.02
N ILE A 47 -7.33 22.57 11.81
CA ILE A 47 -6.68 21.60 12.72
C ILE A 47 -5.80 20.64 11.93
N GLN A 48 -6.32 20.04 10.85
CA GLN A 48 -5.55 19.10 10.02
C GLN A 48 -4.33 19.77 9.38
N LYS A 49 -4.48 21.00 8.87
CA LYS A 49 -3.36 21.79 8.33
C LYS A 49 -2.30 22.09 9.40
N GLN A 50 -2.71 22.36 10.64
CA GLN A 50 -1.75 22.56 11.74
C GLN A 50 -1.03 21.25 12.10
N VAL A 51 -1.74 20.11 12.13
CA VAL A 51 -1.13 18.79 12.32
C VAL A 51 -0.09 18.52 11.23
N HIS A 52 -0.40 18.81 9.96
CA HIS A 52 0.55 18.63 8.86
C HIS A 52 1.81 19.47 9.00
N ARG A 53 1.67 20.74 9.42
CA ARG A 53 2.82 21.61 9.72
C ARG A 53 3.70 20.98 10.81
N ASN A 54 3.09 20.62 11.94
CA ASN A 54 3.82 20.02 13.06
C ASN A 54 4.52 18.70 12.68
N ILE A 55 3.87 17.85 11.89
CA ILE A 55 4.48 16.61 11.38
C ILE A 55 5.69 16.95 10.50
N ARG A 56 5.56 17.89 9.55
CA ARG A 56 6.67 18.27 8.68
C ARG A 56 7.86 18.83 9.47
N ASP A 57 7.59 19.63 10.50
CA ASP A 57 8.62 20.22 11.35
C ASP A 57 9.33 19.17 12.23
N SER A 58 8.70 18.01 12.46
CA SER A 58 9.24 16.94 13.32
C SER A 58 9.97 15.86 12.53
N LEU A 59 9.77 15.79 11.20
CA LEU A 59 10.34 14.75 10.34
C LEU A 59 11.61 15.25 9.64
N LEU A 60 12.43 14.31 9.18
CA LEU A 60 13.62 14.62 8.42
C LEU A 60 13.26 14.96 6.97
N PHE A 61 13.67 16.14 6.53
CA PHE A 61 13.65 16.54 5.13
C PHE A 61 15.07 16.86 4.67
N LEU A 62 15.45 16.33 3.50
CA LEU A 62 16.69 16.66 2.83
C LEU A 62 16.36 17.15 1.42
N ASP A 63 16.82 18.36 1.06
CA ASP A 63 16.52 19.02 -0.21
C ASP A 63 15.00 19.06 -0.54
N GLY A 64 14.18 19.23 0.50
CA GLY A 64 12.72 19.29 0.38
C GLY A 64 12.03 17.94 0.24
N ARG A 65 12.77 16.82 0.27
CA ARG A 65 12.24 15.45 0.24
C ARG A 65 12.19 14.85 1.65
N TYR A 66 11.05 14.27 2.02
CA TYR A 66 10.92 13.47 3.23
C TYR A 66 11.84 12.24 3.15
N MET A 67 12.57 11.98 4.23
CA MET A 67 13.49 10.84 4.33
C MET A 67 13.17 10.04 5.58
N ASP A 68 12.79 8.78 5.41
CA ASP A 68 12.85 7.83 6.50
C ASP A 68 14.29 7.29 6.69
N LEU A 69 14.46 6.38 7.66
CA LEU A 69 15.76 5.78 7.93
C LEU A 69 16.30 4.99 6.73
N LEU A 70 15.46 4.23 6.04
CA LEU A 70 15.87 3.41 4.90
C LEU A 70 16.21 4.29 3.69
N ASP A 71 15.45 5.35 3.46
CA ASP A 71 15.75 6.37 2.45
C ASP A 71 17.11 7.01 2.71
N LEU A 72 17.39 7.37 3.97
CA LEU A 72 18.68 7.95 4.36
C LEU A 72 19.85 6.97 4.15
N MET A 73 19.65 5.70 4.51
CA MET A 73 20.65 4.66 4.27
C MET A 73 20.91 4.44 2.78
N ASN A 74 19.86 4.41 1.97
CA ASN A 74 19.95 4.31 0.52
C ASN A 74 20.67 5.52 -0.10
N PHE A 75 20.35 6.73 0.36
CA PHE A 75 21.00 7.96 -0.07
C PHE A 75 22.51 7.94 0.21
N ILE A 76 22.92 7.53 1.42
CA ILE A 76 24.34 7.42 1.78
C ILE A 76 25.03 6.34 0.95
N LYS A 77 24.41 5.16 0.81
CA LYS A 77 24.93 4.05 0.00
C LYS A 77 25.12 4.45 -1.47
N GLY A 78 24.20 5.25 -2.01
CA GLY A 78 24.22 5.78 -3.38
C GLY A 78 25.14 6.98 -3.59
N GLY A 79 26.03 7.32 -2.65
CA GLY A 79 26.95 8.45 -2.81
C GLY A 79 26.27 9.81 -2.72
N ARG A 80 25.23 9.92 -1.88
CA ARG A 80 24.40 11.13 -1.69
C ARG A 80 23.57 11.50 -2.92
N GLN A 81 23.02 10.48 -3.56
CA GLN A 81 22.03 10.62 -4.63
C GLN A 81 20.74 9.94 -4.20
N PHE A 82 19.61 10.53 -4.57
CA PHE A 82 18.31 9.91 -4.33
C PHE A 82 18.09 8.81 -5.37
N PRO A 83 18.08 7.52 -4.97
CA PRO A 83 17.81 6.46 -5.92
C PRO A 83 16.34 6.49 -6.33
N GLU A 84 16.08 6.16 -7.59
CA GLU A 84 14.75 5.79 -8.06
C GLU A 84 14.56 4.30 -7.81
N ILE A 85 13.64 3.95 -6.91
CA ILE A 85 13.33 2.57 -6.58
C ILE A 85 12.15 2.12 -7.43
N THR A 86 12.34 1.05 -8.20
CA THR A 86 11.37 0.43 -9.10
C THR A 86 11.14 -1.02 -8.70
N PRO A 87 10.06 -1.67 -9.19
CA PRO A 87 9.84 -3.10 -8.96
C PRO A 87 11.05 -3.97 -9.35
N ASP A 88 11.79 -3.56 -10.38
CA ASP A 88 12.92 -4.33 -10.92
C ASP A 88 14.18 -4.21 -10.07
N ASN A 89 14.41 -3.06 -9.42
CA ASN A 89 15.65 -2.80 -8.67
C ASN A 89 15.48 -2.80 -7.13
N VAL A 90 14.25 -2.91 -6.62
CA VAL A 90 13.96 -2.78 -5.19
C VAL A 90 14.75 -3.74 -4.32
N ALA A 91 15.12 -4.92 -4.84
CA ALA A 91 15.96 -5.90 -4.14
C ALA A 91 17.39 -5.41 -3.84
N GLU A 92 17.88 -4.40 -4.56
CA GLU A 92 19.21 -3.81 -4.39
C GLU A 92 19.24 -2.68 -3.34
N HIS A 93 18.05 -2.28 -2.87
CA HIS A 93 17.84 -1.15 -1.96
C HIS A 93 17.26 -1.60 -0.62
N TYR A 94 17.52 -0.81 0.42
CA TYR A 94 16.82 -0.97 1.70
C TYR A 94 15.36 -0.54 1.51
N SER A 95 14.42 -1.47 1.59
CA SER A 95 13.00 -1.16 1.43
C SER A 95 12.12 -2.14 2.21
N LEU A 96 11.02 -1.64 2.75
CA LEU A 96 9.96 -2.47 3.33
C LEU A 96 9.13 -3.20 2.27
N ALA A 97 9.22 -2.80 1.00
CA ALA A 97 8.50 -3.43 -0.11
C ALA A 97 8.87 -4.91 -0.32
N ASN A 98 10.07 -5.33 0.10
CA ASN A 98 10.52 -6.72 0.01
C ASN A 98 10.28 -7.53 1.28
N THR A 99 9.62 -6.96 2.29
CA THR A 99 9.34 -7.69 3.51
C THR A 99 8.29 -8.78 3.29
N VAL A 100 8.42 -9.87 4.05
CA VAL A 100 7.46 -10.97 4.05
C VAL A 100 6.51 -10.76 5.22
N THR A 101 5.21 -10.83 4.97
CA THR A 101 4.20 -10.67 6.01
C THR A 101 3.48 -11.97 6.31
N LEU A 102 3.24 -12.26 7.58
CA LEU A 102 2.67 -13.53 8.03
C LEU A 102 1.18 -13.67 7.67
N ASN A 103 0.44 -12.57 7.60
CA ASN A 103 -0.98 -12.54 7.22
C ASN A 103 -1.25 -13.25 5.87
N GLY A 104 -0.43 -12.98 4.85
CA GLY A 104 -0.53 -13.63 3.54
C GLY A 104 -0.23 -15.12 3.62
N ILE A 105 0.79 -15.50 4.40
CA ILE A 105 1.19 -16.90 4.59
C ILE A 105 0.09 -17.70 5.29
N TYR A 106 -0.52 -17.15 6.34
CA TYR A 106 -1.62 -17.85 7.04
C TYR A 106 -2.82 -18.10 6.12
N LEU A 107 -3.24 -17.10 5.35
CA LEU A 107 -4.35 -17.26 4.42
C LEU A 107 -4.00 -18.24 3.29
N TYR A 108 -2.76 -18.21 2.80
CA TYR A 108 -2.27 -19.18 1.81
C TYR A 108 -2.38 -20.60 2.32
N GLN A 109 -1.85 -20.90 3.52
CA GLN A 109 -1.90 -22.25 4.09
C GLN A 109 -3.35 -22.71 4.26
N TYR A 110 -4.20 -21.85 4.80
CA TYR A 110 -5.62 -22.15 4.97
C TYR A 110 -6.31 -22.47 3.63
N LEU A 111 -6.11 -21.65 2.60
CA LEU A 111 -6.74 -21.88 1.29
C LEU A 111 -6.19 -23.15 0.61
N LEU A 112 -4.90 -23.44 0.75
CA LEU A 112 -4.28 -24.64 0.21
C LEU A 112 -4.89 -25.91 0.85
N GLU A 113 -5.04 -25.92 2.18
CA GLU A 113 -5.68 -27.02 2.92
C GLU A 113 -7.16 -27.25 2.53
N HIS A 114 -7.82 -26.21 2.01
CA HIS A 114 -9.23 -26.26 1.59
C HIS A 114 -9.41 -26.42 0.08
N GLY A 115 -8.37 -26.84 -0.64
CA GLY A 115 -8.47 -27.23 -2.05
C GLY A 115 -8.48 -26.07 -3.05
N TYR A 116 -7.86 -24.95 -2.70
CA TYR A 116 -7.61 -23.83 -3.63
C TYR A 116 -6.14 -23.84 -4.12
N ASP A 117 -5.86 -23.04 -5.16
CA ASP A 117 -4.51 -22.74 -5.65
C ASP A 117 -4.16 -21.27 -5.30
N PRO A 118 -3.77 -20.98 -4.05
CA PRO A 118 -3.47 -19.63 -3.64
C PRO A 118 -2.13 -19.13 -4.23
N ILE A 119 -2.07 -17.84 -4.55
CA ILE A 119 -0.83 -17.13 -4.93
C ILE A 119 -0.66 -15.94 -4.00
N ILE A 120 0.51 -15.78 -3.40
CA ILE A 120 0.83 -14.62 -2.56
C ILE A 120 1.56 -13.58 -3.39
N VAL A 121 0.96 -12.41 -3.53
CA VAL A 121 1.63 -11.16 -3.89
C VAL A 121 2.04 -10.49 -2.58
N GLN A 122 3.32 -10.59 -2.22
CA GLN A 122 3.78 -10.04 -0.95
C GLN A 122 3.54 -8.53 -0.89
N ASN A 123 3.94 -7.79 -1.93
CA ASN A 123 3.69 -6.36 -2.00
C ASN A 123 3.01 -5.98 -3.31
N TYR A 124 1.94 -5.21 -3.23
CA TYR A 124 1.18 -4.75 -4.40
C TYR A 124 2.06 -3.97 -5.38
N ALA A 125 2.89 -3.05 -4.87
CA ALA A 125 3.73 -2.19 -5.70
C ALA A 125 4.80 -2.93 -6.52
N THR A 126 5.12 -4.18 -6.16
CA THR A 126 6.10 -5.02 -6.86
C THR A 126 5.46 -6.21 -7.57
N GLY A 127 4.15 -6.41 -7.42
CA GLY A 127 3.42 -7.55 -7.94
C GLY A 127 3.06 -7.39 -9.41
N ASN A 128 3.24 -8.44 -10.21
CA ASN A 128 2.75 -8.48 -11.58
C ASN A 128 1.27 -8.91 -11.64
N LEU A 129 0.40 -8.01 -11.19
CA LEU A 129 -1.05 -8.24 -11.16
C LEU A 129 -1.69 -8.46 -12.53
N PRO A 130 -1.33 -7.74 -13.61
CA PRO A 130 -1.93 -7.95 -14.92
C PRO A 130 -1.80 -9.41 -15.40
N ASP A 131 -0.61 -10.00 -15.29
CA ASP A 131 -0.37 -11.37 -15.71
C ASP A 131 -1.15 -12.36 -14.82
N LEU A 132 -1.16 -12.15 -13.51
CA LEU A 132 -1.91 -12.99 -12.57
C LEU A 132 -3.42 -12.92 -12.78
N LEU A 133 -3.95 -11.75 -13.13
CA LEU A 133 -5.37 -11.54 -13.42
C LEU A 133 -5.78 -12.14 -14.77
N GLY A 134 -4.85 -12.21 -15.73
CA GLY A 134 -5.05 -12.89 -17.02
C GLY A 134 -5.31 -14.39 -16.90
N GLU A 135 -4.97 -15.00 -15.75
CA GLU A 135 -5.28 -16.39 -15.45
C GLU A 135 -6.70 -16.62 -14.90
N GLU A 136 -7.54 -15.58 -14.87
CA GLU A 136 -8.93 -15.60 -14.38
C GLU A 136 -9.06 -16.23 -12.98
N PRO A 137 -8.44 -15.62 -11.95
CA PRO A 137 -8.54 -16.12 -10.59
C PRO A 137 -10.00 -16.08 -10.09
N LEU A 138 -10.35 -16.99 -9.19
CA LEU A 138 -11.66 -17.03 -8.54
C LEU A 138 -11.94 -15.75 -7.72
N ALA A 139 -10.91 -15.19 -7.09
CA ALA A 139 -10.99 -13.96 -6.31
C ALA A 139 -9.60 -13.34 -6.08
N VAL A 140 -9.60 -12.04 -5.77
CA VAL A 140 -8.44 -11.34 -5.20
C VAL A 140 -8.75 -10.94 -3.76
N CYS A 141 -7.95 -11.43 -2.83
CA CYS A 141 -8.01 -11.12 -1.41
C CYS A 141 -6.98 -10.04 -1.06
N ILE A 142 -7.40 -8.89 -0.54
CA ILE A 142 -6.53 -7.83 -0.07
C ILE A 142 -6.49 -7.92 1.46
N SER A 143 -5.31 -8.14 2.04
CA SER A 143 -5.15 -8.01 3.48
C SER A 143 -5.15 -6.53 3.84
N SER A 144 -6.11 -6.09 4.64
CA SER A 144 -6.21 -4.69 5.06
C SER A 144 -5.27 -4.33 6.21
N ASN A 145 -4.56 -5.30 6.79
CA ASN A 145 -3.61 -5.02 7.86
C ASN A 145 -2.55 -4.05 7.34
N PHE A 146 -2.54 -2.83 7.90
CA PHE A 146 -1.65 -1.72 7.52
C PHE A 146 -1.94 -1.05 6.16
N ILE A 147 -3.09 -1.31 5.54
CA ILE A 147 -3.51 -0.67 4.30
C ILE A 147 -4.73 0.23 4.58
N PHE A 148 -4.65 1.50 4.18
CA PHE A 148 -5.76 2.43 4.38
C PHE A 148 -6.90 2.17 3.39
N MET A 149 -8.12 2.53 3.79
CA MET A 149 -9.32 2.35 2.96
C MET A 149 -9.21 2.99 1.56
N ASN A 150 -8.53 4.13 1.44
CA ASN A 150 -8.32 4.79 0.14
C ASN A 150 -7.43 3.94 -0.77
N ASP A 151 -6.35 3.36 -0.24
CA ASP A 151 -5.47 2.45 -0.98
C ASP A 151 -6.21 1.17 -1.38
N ILE A 152 -7.04 0.61 -0.49
CA ILE A 152 -7.90 -0.56 -0.81
C ILE A 152 -8.83 -0.22 -1.98
N ARG A 153 -9.45 0.96 -1.95
CA ARG A 153 -10.34 1.42 -3.03
C ARG A 153 -9.59 1.59 -4.34
N GLU A 154 -8.40 2.18 -4.32
CA GLU A 154 -7.54 2.35 -5.50
C GLU A 154 -7.17 0.99 -6.10
N MET A 155 -6.61 0.09 -5.28
CA MET A 155 -6.21 -1.25 -5.70
C MET A 155 -7.40 -2.04 -6.26
N ALA A 156 -8.53 -2.03 -5.56
CA ALA A 156 -9.76 -2.70 -6.03
C ALA A 156 -10.24 -2.10 -7.36
N GLY A 157 -10.17 -0.78 -7.52
CA GLY A 157 -10.49 -0.11 -8.78
C GLY A 157 -9.60 -0.57 -9.92
N GLN A 158 -8.28 -0.63 -9.72
CA GLN A 158 -7.34 -1.10 -10.73
C GLN A 158 -7.56 -2.58 -11.08
N ILE A 159 -7.82 -3.44 -10.10
CA ILE A 159 -8.19 -4.85 -10.34
C ILE A 159 -9.46 -4.92 -11.18
N LYS A 160 -10.49 -4.13 -10.86
CA LYS A 160 -11.77 -4.14 -11.58
C LYS A 160 -11.68 -3.58 -12.99
N GLN A 161 -10.72 -2.70 -13.29
CA GLN A 161 -10.46 -2.26 -14.66
C GLN A 161 -9.93 -3.40 -15.54
N HIS A 162 -9.10 -4.29 -14.98
CA HIS A 162 -8.51 -5.42 -15.70
C HIS A 162 -9.41 -6.66 -15.71
N ALA A 163 -10.05 -6.96 -14.58
CA ALA A 163 -10.88 -8.14 -14.36
C ALA A 163 -12.21 -7.77 -13.67
N PRO A 164 -13.18 -7.16 -14.40
CA PRO A 164 -14.41 -6.64 -13.82
C PRO A 164 -15.23 -7.68 -13.04
N HIS A 165 -15.21 -8.93 -13.51
CA HIS A 165 -15.98 -10.03 -12.95
C HIS A 165 -15.33 -10.68 -11.72
N VAL A 166 -14.02 -10.54 -11.53
CA VAL A 166 -13.30 -11.17 -10.42
C VAL A 166 -13.65 -10.47 -9.09
N PRO A 167 -14.22 -11.16 -8.11
CA PRO A 167 -14.50 -10.60 -6.78
C PRO A 167 -13.22 -10.08 -6.12
N VAL A 168 -13.32 -8.91 -5.47
CA VAL A 168 -12.26 -8.36 -4.60
C VAL A 168 -12.76 -8.41 -3.17
N ILE A 169 -12.03 -9.10 -2.31
CA ILE A 169 -12.37 -9.32 -0.90
C ILE A 169 -11.31 -8.64 -0.06
N ALA A 170 -11.68 -7.63 0.72
CA ALA A 170 -10.77 -6.98 1.66
C ALA A 170 -11.07 -7.44 3.09
N GLY A 171 -10.05 -7.81 3.85
CA GLY A 171 -10.23 -8.28 5.22
C GLY A 171 -8.97 -8.16 6.09
N GLY A 172 -9.19 -7.97 7.39
CA GLY A 172 -8.14 -7.72 8.38
C GLY A 172 -8.60 -6.69 9.42
N MET A 173 -7.66 -6.22 10.24
CA MET A 173 -7.87 -5.03 11.06
C MET A 173 -7.95 -3.82 10.13
N LEU A 174 -9.13 -3.19 10.07
CA LEU A 174 -9.31 -1.92 9.40
C LEU A 174 -8.86 -0.81 10.34
N VAL A 175 -7.90 -0.01 9.89
CA VAL A 175 -7.38 1.18 10.59
C VAL A 175 -7.83 2.43 9.86
#